data_AF-A0A3M1D703-F1
#
_entry.id   AF-A0A3M1D703-F1
#
_cell.length_a   1.000
_cell.length_b   1.000
_cell.length_c   1.000
_cell.angle_alpha   90.00
_cell.angle_beta   90.00
_cell.angle_gamma   90.00
#
_symmetry.space_group_name_H-M   'P 1'
#
loop_
_entity.id
_entity.type
_entity.pdbx_description
1 polymer ?
#
loop_
_entity_poly.entity_id
_entity_poly.type
_entity_poly.pdbx_seq_one_letter_code
_entity_poly.pdbx_strand_id
1 'polypeptide(L)' 'MSRRKSSPLKQGEIVDYKDVRKLSRFLTERGKILPRRATGLSAKQQRQVSTAI' A
#
# COMPACT_ATOMS: atom_id res chain seq x y z
N MET A 1 9.43 9.69 -17.85
CA MET A 1 8.42 8.64 -17.55
C MET A 1 8.73 8.04 -16.20
N SER A 2 7.77 7.98 -15.27
CA SER A 2 8.02 7.43 -13.92
C SER A 2 8.33 5.93 -14.01
N ARG A 3 9.48 5.49 -13.49
CA ARG A 3 9.85 4.06 -13.45
C ARG A 3 8.80 3.31 -12.63
N ARG A 4 8.19 2.28 -13.22
CA ARG A 4 7.31 1.35 -12.48
C ARG A 4 8.14 0.72 -11.37
N LYS A 5 7.83 1.05 -10.12
CA LYS A 5 8.38 0.36 -8.95
C LYS A 5 7.68 -0.98 -8.78
N SER A 6 8.43 -1.98 -8.34
CA SER A 6 7.85 -3.25 -7.92
C SER A 6 6.98 -3.04 -6.67
N SER A 7 5.88 -3.79 -6.60
CA SER A 7 5.01 -3.78 -5.43
C SER A 7 5.76 -4.37 -4.23
N PRO A 8 5.75 -3.72 -3.05
CA PRO A 8 6.32 -4.27 -1.83
C PRO A 8 5.48 -5.41 -1.23
N LEU A 9 4.23 -5.57 -1.67
CA LEU A 9 3.34 -6.66 -1.27
C LEU A 9 3.44 -7.81 -2.27
N LYS A 10 3.55 -9.04 -1.76
CA LYS A 10 3.53 -10.23 -2.60
C LYS A 10 2.13 -10.46 -3.19
N GLN A 11 2.09 -11.18 -4.31
CA GLN A 11 0.83 -11.56 -4.93
C GLN A 11 0.10 -12.55 -4.00
N GLY A 12 -1.14 -12.22 -3.61
CA GLY A 12 -1.93 -13.03 -2.69
C GLY A 12 -1.69 -12.77 -1.20
N GLU A 13 -0.84 -11.80 -0.86
CA GLU A 13 -0.64 -11.39 0.53
C GLU A 13 -1.90 -10.72 1.09
N ILE A 14 -2.34 -11.16 2.27
CA ILE A 14 -3.50 -10.61 2.96
C ILE A 14 -3.06 -9.40 3.77
N VAL A 15 -3.72 -8.26 3.57
CA VAL A 15 -3.51 -7.04 4.34
C VAL A 15 -4.59 -7.01 5.43
N ASP A 16 -4.18 -7.17 6.69
CA ASP A 16 -5.05 -7.07 7.86
C ASP A 16 -4.97 -5.64 8.45
N TYR A 17 -6.11 -5.11 8.91
CA TYR A 17 -6.19 -3.83 9.62
C TYR A 17 -5.43 -3.85 10.95
N LYS A 18 -5.24 -5.03 11.54
CA LYS A 18 -4.47 -5.22 12.78
C LYS A 18 -2.96 -5.07 12.59
N ASP A 19 -2.47 -5.20 11.36
CA ASP A 19 -1.05 -5.10 11.03
C ASP A 19 -0.61 -3.63 10.88
N VAL A 20 -0.71 -2.84 11.94
CA VAL A 20 -0.41 -1.39 11.95
C VAL A 20 0.99 -1.09 11.41
N ARG A 21 1.98 -1.94 11.70
CA ARG A 21 3.36 -1.81 11.20
C ARG A 21 3.49 -1.94 9.69
N LYS A 22 2.60 -2.70 9.04
CA LYS A 22 2.57 -2.83 7.58
C LYS A 22 1.81 -1.65 6.98
N LEU A 23 0.69 -1.27 7.57
CA LEU A 23 -0.15 -0.17 7.10
C LEU A 23 0.55 1.19 7.18
N SER A 24 1.35 1.41 8.22
CA SER A 24 2.13 2.65 8.39
C SER A 24 3.10 2.93 7.24
N ARG A 25 3.60 1.89 6.56
CA ARG A 25 4.47 2.02 5.38
C ARG A 25 3.74 2.60 4.16
N PHE A 26 2.41 2.54 4.15
CA PHE A 26 1.57 3.07 3.08
C PHE A 26 0.95 4.43 3.43
N LEU A 27 1.33 5.02 4.56
CA LEU A 27 0.91 6.34 4.99
C LEU A 27 2.03 7.36 4.81
N THR A 28 1.63 8.61 4.61
CA THR A 28 2.49 9.79 4.77
C THR A 28 2.68 10.10 6.25
N GLU A 29 3.66 10.94 6.59
CA GLU A 29 3.87 11.41 7.97
C GLU A 29 2.63 12.07 8.58
N ARG A 30 1.73 12.61 7.75
CA ARG A 30 0.46 13.23 8.17
C ARG A 30 -0.72 12.25 8.20
N GLY A 31 -0.49 10.96 8.02
CA GLY A 31 -1.53 9.92 8.03
C GLY A 31 -2.38 9.84 6.75
N LYS A 32 -2.01 10.53 5.66
CA LYS A 32 -2.68 10.35 4.36
C LYS A 32 -2.16 9.11 3.65
N ILE A 33 -3.03 8.35 2.98
CA ILE A 33 -2.66 7.17 2.19
C ILE A 33 -1.80 7.58 0.98
N LEU A 34 -0.66 6.90 0.81
CA LEU A 34 0.23 7.10 -0.32
C LEU A 34 -0.40 6.62 -1.64
N PRO A 35 -0.23 7.38 -2.75
CA PRO A 35 -0.77 7.00 -4.04
C PRO A 35 -0.01 5.81 -4.65
N ARG A 36 -0.69 5.05 -5.52
CA ARG A 36 -0.12 3.87 -6.23
C ARG A 36 1.20 4.14 -6.94
N ARG A 37 1.39 5.34 -7.48
CA ARG A 37 2.63 5.75 -8.16
C ARG A 37 3.84 5.83 -7.22
N ALA A 38 3.59 6.09 -5.93
CA ALA A 38 4.62 6.13 -4.91
C ALA A 38 4.87 4.73 -4.32
N THR A 39 3.80 3.97 -4.09
CA THR A 39 3.85 2.66 -3.42
C THR A 39 4.18 1.49 -4.35
N GLY A 40 3.96 1.61 -5.67
CA GLY A 40 4.14 0.51 -6.62
C GLY A 40 3.05 -0.56 -6.56
N LEU A 41 1.96 -0.33 -5.81
CA LEU A 41 0.89 -1.30 -5.62
C LEU A 41 0.04 -1.53 -6.88
N SER A 42 -0.38 -2.77 -7.07
CA SER A 42 -1.45 -3.10 -8.02
C SER A 42 -2.77 -2.44 -7.60
N ALA A 43 -3.72 -2.32 -8.53
CA ALA A 43 -5.03 -1.74 -8.22
C ALA A 43 -5.77 -2.55 -7.13
N LYS A 44 -5.64 -3.88 -7.14
CA LYS A 44 -6.22 -4.77 -6.13
C LYS A 44 -5.60 -4.54 -4.75
N GLN A 45 -4.28 -4.50 -4.67
CA GLN A 45 -3.56 -4.26 -3.42
C GLN A 45 -3.86 -2.88 -2.83
N GLN A 46 -3.94 -1.83 -3.67
CA GLN A 46 -4.30 -0.50 -3.18
C GLN A 46 -5.70 -0.47 -2.57
N ARG A 47 -6.67 -1.18 -3.16
CA ARG A 47 -8.03 -1.30 -2.60
C ARG A 47 -7.99 -2.01 -1.25
N GLN A 48 -7.24 -3.11 -1.14
CA GLN A 48 -7.07 -3.85 0.12
C GLN A 48 -6.48 -2.95 1.22
N VAL A 49 -5.40 -2.22 0.92
CA VAL A 49 -4.78 -1.28 1.87
C VAL A 49 -5.75 -0.16 2.24
N SER A 50 -6.49 0.40 1.29
CA SER A 50 -7.46 1.47 1.55
C SER A 50 -8.68 1.02 2.34
N THR A 51 -8.99 -0.28 2.36
CA THR A 51 -10.06 -0.86 3.20
C THR A 51 -9.56 -1.22 4.59
N ALA A 52 -8.26 -1.53 4.73
CA ALA A 52 -7.64 -1.89 5.99
C ALA A 52 -7.18 -0.69 6.84
N ILE A 53 -7.06 0.49 6.23
CA ILE A 53 -6.77 1.78 6.87
C ILE A 53 -8.09 2.51 7.12
#